data_AF-A0A350Y3W5-F1
#
_entry.id   AF-A0A350Y3W5-F1
#
_cell.length_a   1.000
_cell.length_b   1.000
_cell.length_c   1.000
_cell.angle_alpha   90.00
_cell.angle_beta   90.00
_cell.angle_gamma   90.00
#
_symmetry.space_group_name_H-M   'P 1'
#
loop_
_entity.id
_entity.type
_entity.pdbx_description
1 polymer ?
#
loop_
_entity_poly.entity_id
_entity_poly.type
_entity_poly.pdbx_seq_one_letter_code
_entity_poly.pdbx_strand_id
1 'polypeptide(L)'
;MTPEISETVKVYSQFLHPVVMWGLLAIGIYALYLGIKIQQTRNAEGEAKKELIKGKYNLKHHQIGSVLLAATVIATIAGMGVTYANNGKLFFGPHLLVGLGMTALIATAASLTPFMQKGNMWAR
;
A
#
# COMPACT_ATOMS: atom_id res chain seq x y z
N MET A 1 -29.74 16.36 -10.68
CA MET A 1 -29.21 16.92 -9.42
C MET A 1 -27.98 16.13 -9.04
N THR A 2 -26.81 16.76 -8.94
CA THR A 2 -25.64 16.14 -8.29
C THR A 2 -25.97 15.96 -6.81
N PRO A 3 -25.74 14.77 -6.22
CA PRO A 3 -25.96 14.59 -4.78
C PRO A 3 -25.04 15.54 -4.00
N GLU A 4 -25.61 16.48 -3.27
CA GLU A 4 -24.84 17.31 -2.35
C GLU A 4 -24.53 16.51 -1.09
N ILE A 5 -23.26 16.18 -0.88
CA ILE A 5 -22.82 15.55 0.37
C ILE A 5 -22.87 16.57 1.52
N SER A 6 -23.21 16.09 2.72
CA SER A 6 -23.27 16.91 3.94
C SER A 6 -21.97 17.68 4.16
N GLU A 7 -22.08 18.92 4.66
CA GLU A 7 -20.96 19.79 5.00
C GLU A 7 -19.94 19.12 5.93
N THR A 8 -20.42 18.31 6.87
CA THR A 8 -19.60 17.45 7.74
C THR A 8 -18.66 16.56 6.92
N VAL A 9 -19.18 15.85 5.92
CA VAL A 9 -18.38 14.95 5.07
C VAL A 9 -17.35 15.73 4.25
N LYS A 10 -17.71 16.94 3.77
CA LYS A 10 -16.78 17.82 3.05
C LYS A 10 -15.58 18.20 3.92
N VAL A 11 -15.84 18.66 5.14
CA VAL A 11 -14.77 19.10 6.06
C VAL A 11 -13.89 17.93 6.46
N TYR A 12 -14.47 16.84 6.96
CA TYR A 12 -13.67 15.72 7.47
C TYR A 12 -12.88 14.99 6.39
N SER A 13 -13.40 14.89 5.16
CA SER A 13 -12.68 14.23 4.07
C SER A 13 -11.38 14.95 3.67
N GLN A 14 -11.31 16.29 3.82
CA GLN A 14 -10.08 17.05 3.56
C GLN A 14 -8.96 16.75 4.57
N PHE A 15 -9.30 16.42 5.82
CA PHE A 15 -8.33 16.07 6.85
C PHE A 15 -8.01 14.56 6.87
N LEU A 16 -9.00 13.72 6.58
CA LEU A 16 -8.83 12.28 6.55
C LEU A 16 -7.89 11.85 5.42
N HIS A 17 -7.96 12.49 4.25
CA HIS A 17 -7.12 12.11 3.10
C HIS A 17 -5.61 12.21 3.39
N PRO A 18 -5.06 13.33 3.89
CA PRO A 18 -3.66 13.40 4.31
C PRO A 18 -3.28 12.37 5.38
N VAL A 19 -4.16 12.14 6.37
CA VAL A 19 -3.91 11.12 7.42
C VAL A 19 -3.81 9.72 6.83
N VAL A 20 -4.69 9.38 5.89
CA VAL A 20 -4.63 8.11 5.16
C VAL A 20 -3.34 8.01 4.36
N MET A 21 -2.90 9.07 3.69
CA MET A 21 -1.64 9.06 2.94
C MET A 21 -0.42 8.84 3.84
N TRP A 22 -0.38 9.46 5.03
CA TRP A 22 0.65 9.19 6.03
C TRP A 22 0.60 7.75 6.55
N GLY A 23 -0.60 7.21 6.77
CA GLY A 23 -0.79 5.82 7.15
C GLY A 23 -0.26 4.84 6.09
N LEU A 24 -0.61 5.07 4.82
CA LEU A 24 -0.12 4.27 3.69
C LEU A 24 1.41 4.34 3.58
N LEU A 25 1.99 5.53 3.75
CA LEU A 25 3.44 5.70 3.75
C LEU A 25 4.11 4.93 4.88
N ALA A 26 3.57 5.00 6.11
CA ALA A 26 4.10 4.27 7.26
C ALA A 26 4.04 2.75 7.05
N ILE A 27 2.93 2.24 6.51
CA ILE A 27 2.78 0.83 6.16
C ILE A 27 3.80 0.44 5.07
N GLY A 28 3.99 1.29 4.05
CA GLY A 28 4.98 1.07 3.00
C GLY A 28 6.42 1.02 3.52
N ILE A 29 6.80 1.94 4.42
CA ILE A 29 8.11 1.93 5.07
C ILE A 29 8.30 0.64 5.90
N TYR A 30 7.26 0.20 6.61
CA TYR A 30 7.33 -1.03 7.38
C TYR A 30 7.42 -2.27 6.48
N ALA A 31 6.71 -2.30 5.35
CA ALA A 31 6.88 -3.33 4.32
C ALA A 31 8.32 -3.35 3.80
N LEU A 32 8.90 -2.19 3.45
CA LEU A 32 10.30 -2.09 3.03
C LEU A 32 11.26 -2.65 4.08
N TYR A 33 11.07 -2.28 5.36
CA TYR A 33 11.86 -2.81 6.47
C TYR A 33 11.80 -4.36 6.54
N LEU A 34 10.61 -4.94 6.42
CA LEU A 34 10.43 -6.38 6.39
C LEU A 34 11.11 -7.03 5.17
N GLY A 35 11.08 -6.36 4.01
CA GLY A 35 11.78 -6.78 2.79
C GLY A 35 13.30 -6.85 3.00
N ILE A 36 13.88 -5.82 3.62
CA ILE A 36 15.30 -5.79 3.99
C ILE A 36 15.62 -6.93 4.97
N LYS A 37 14.76 -7.20 5.96
CA LYS A 37 14.95 -8.32 6.90
C LYS A 37 14.92 -9.69 6.22
N ILE A 38 14.09 -9.87 5.18
CA ILE A 38 14.10 -11.09 4.37
C ILE A 38 15.45 -11.25 3.64
N GLN A 39 15.95 -10.18 3.03
CA GLN A 39 17.26 -10.20 2.37
C GLN A 39 18.39 -10.51 3.35
N GLN A 40 18.38 -9.91 4.53
CA GLN A 40 19.33 -10.20 5.62
C GLN A 40 19.26 -11.67 6.03
N THR A 41 18.06 -12.22 6.21
CA THR A 41 17.87 -13.64 6.60
C THR A 41 18.46 -14.60 5.57
N ARG A 42 18.37 -14.25 4.27
CA ARG A 42 18.94 -15.08 3.19
C ARG A 42 20.46 -15.06 3.18
N ASN A 43 21.05 -13.89 3.40
CA ASN A 43 22.49 -13.67 3.31
C ASN A 43 23.23 -13.99 4.62
N ALA A 44 22.52 -14.15 5.74
CA ALA A 44 23.11 -14.50 7.02
C ALA A 44 23.49 -15.99 7.10
N GLU A 45 24.48 -16.28 7.95
CA GLU A 45 24.99 -17.62 8.25
C GLU A 45 25.04 -17.86 9.77
N GLY A 46 25.26 -19.12 10.17
CA GLY A 46 25.44 -19.51 11.57
C GLY A 46 24.28 -19.11 12.50
N GLU A 47 24.63 -18.66 13.72
CA GLU A 47 23.67 -18.27 14.75
C GLU A 47 22.81 -17.06 14.35
N ALA A 48 23.38 -16.10 13.62
CA ALA A 48 22.64 -14.93 13.15
C ALA A 48 21.47 -15.32 12.23
N LYS A 49 21.69 -16.31 11.35
CA LYS A 49 20.61 -16.85 10.50
C LYS A 49 19.52 -17.53 11.33
N LYS A 50 19.89 -18.34 12.31
CA LYS A 50 18.93 -19.03 13.19
C LYS A 50 18.04 -18.04 13.94
N GLU A 51 18.62 -16.95 14.41
CA GLU A 51 17.89 -15.86 15.09
C GLU A 51 16.90 -15.18 14.13
N LEU A 52 17.36 -14.77 12.94
CA LEU A 52 16.53 -14.10 11.94
C LEU A 52 15.36 -14.96 11.42
N ILE A 53 15.55 -16.28 11.28
CA ILE A 53 14.48 -17.20 10.85
C ILE A 53 13.30 -17.19 11.84
N LYS A 54 13.54 -17.04 13.15
CA LYS A 54 12.47 -16.97 14.17
C LYS A 54 11.56 -15.77 13.95
N GLY A 55 12.08 -14.70 13.34
CA GLY A 55 11.33 -13.47 13.05
C GLY A 55 10.22 -13.63 12.01
N LYS A 56 10.23 -14.72 11.20
CA LYS A 56 9.22 -15.04 10.16
C LYS A 56 8.89 -13.84 9.25
N TYR A 57 9.93 -13.10 8.86
CA TYR A 57 9.78 -11.82 8.14
C TYR A 57 9.09 -11.96 6.78
N ASN A 58 9.22 -13.11 6.11
CA ASN A 58 8.50 -13.44 4.87
C ASN A 58 6.98 -13.43 5.05
N LEU A 59 6.49 -14.04 6.13
CA LEU A 59 5.06 -14.08 6.43
C LEU A 59 4.54 -12.68 6.77
N LYS A 60 5.27 -11.96 7.63
CA LYS A 60 4.93 -10.58 8.01
C LYS A 60 4.90 -9.66 6.80
N HIS A 61 5.89 -9.75 5.91
CA HIS A 61 5.97 -8.93 4.69
C HIS A 61 4.77 -9.20 3.78
N HIS A 62 4.39 -10.47 3.61
CA HIS A 62 3.21 -10.82 2.84
C HIS A 62 1.93 -10.22 3.44
N GLN A 63 1.72 -10.39 4.75
CA GLN A 63 0.54 -9.85 5.45
C GLN A 63 0.45 -8.32 5.35
N ILE A 64 1.55 -7.62 5.65
CA ILE A 64 1.61 -6.15 5.57
C ILE A 64 1.46 -5.68 4.13
N GLY A 65 2.04 -6.38 3.16
CA GLY A 65 1.85 -6.10 1.74
C GLY A 65 0.40 -6.25 1.30
N SER A 66 -0.32 -7.28 1.78
CA SER A 66 -1.75 -7.44 1.52
C SER A 66 -2.60 -6.33 2.15
N VAL A 67 -2.26 -5.89 3.36
CA VAL A 67 -2.90 -4.74 4.01
C VAL A 67 -2.65 -3.47 3.20
N LEU A 68 -1.40 -3.22 2.78
CA LEU A 68 -1.04 -2.07 1.94
C LEU A 68 -1.84 -2.05 0.64
N LEU A 69 -1.95 -3.19 -0.04
CA LEU A 69 -2.75 -3.33 -1.26
C LEU A 69 -4.21 -2.95 -1.01
N ALA A 70 -4.86 -3.60 -0.04
CA ALA A 70 -6.27 -3.38 0.24
C ALA A 70 -6.54 -1.92 0.64
N ALA A 71 -5.72 -1.36 1.54
CA ALA A 71 -5.85 0.02 1.99
C ALA A 71 -5.66 1.02 0.84
N THR A 72 -4.67 0.80 -0.03
CA THR A 72 -4.39 1.69 -1.18
C THR A 72 -5.55 1.68 -2.18
N VAL A 73 -6.08 0.50 -2.52
CA VAL A 73 -7.22 0.36 -3.45
C VAL A 73 -8.45 1.07 -2.89
N ILE A 74 -8.80 0.79 -1.62
CA ILE A 74 -9.95 1.43 -0.96
C ILE A 74 -9.77 2.94 -0.89
N ALA A 75 -8.60 3.43 -0.47
CA ALA A 75 -8.30 4.85 -0.37
C ALA A 75 -8.38 5.56 -1.72
N THR A 76 -7.89 4.92 -2.79
CA THR A 76 -7.94 5.48 -4.15
C THR A 76 -9.38 5.59 -4.64
N ILE A 77 -10.19 4.54 -4.48
CA ILE A 77 -11.61 4.54 -4.87
C ILE A 77 -12.38 5.57 -4.04
N ALA A 78 -12.18 5.59 -2.71
CA ALA A 78 -12.85 6.55 -1.82
C ALA A 78 -12.46 7.99 -2.14
N GLY A 79 -11.17 8.27 -2.38
CA GLY A 79 -10.68 9.61 -2.72
C GLY A 79 -11.25 10.13 -4.05
N MET A 80 -11.33 9.27 -5.07
CA MET A 80 -12.02 9.59 -6.33
C MET A 80 -13.52 9.83 -6.09
N GLY A 81 -14.17 8.97 -5.30
CA GLY A 81 -15.59 9.12 -4.95
C GLY A 81 -15.90 10.44 -4.26
N VAL A 82 -15.11 10.83 -3.25
CA VAL A 82 -15.23 12.11 -2.57
C VAL A 82 -14.99 13.28 -3.53
N THR A 83 -13.98 13.18 -4.39
CA THR A 83 -13.70 14.23 -5.39
C THR A 83 -14.88 14.42 -6.34
N TYR A 84 -15.44 13.33 -6.86
CA TYR A 84 -16.58 13.37 -7.77
C TYR A 84 -17.83 13.90 -7.07
N ALA A 85 -18.12 13.45 -5.84
CA ALA A 85 -19.26 13.92 -5.06
C ALA A 85 -19.19 15.41 -4.74
N ASN A 86 -17.99 15.95 -4.50
CA ASN A 86 -17.79 17.37 -4.19
C ASN A 86 -17.81 18.29 -5.42
N ASN A 87 -17.40 17.80 -6.58
CA ASN A 87 -17.10 18.65 -7.74
C ASN A 87 -17.92 18.30 -8.99
N GLY A 88 -18.69 17.20 -8.97
CA GLY A 88 -19.38 16.66 -10.14
C GLY A 88 -18.46 16.08 -11.22
N LYS A 89 -17.14 16.05 -10.97
CA LYS A 89 -16.12 15.54 -11.91
C LYS A 89 -14.87 15.10 -11.17
N LEU A 90 -14.05 14.30 -11.84
CA LEU A 90 -12.69 13.99 -11.40
C LEU A 90 -11.70 14.95 -12.06
N PHE A 91 -10.70 15.39 -11.31
CA PHE A 91 -9.61 16.20 -11.83
C PHE A 91 -8.47 15.31 -12.30
N PHE A 92 -8.20 15.29 -13.60
CA PHE A 92 -7.07 14.56 -14.19
C PHE A 92 -5.75 15.34 -14.00
N GLY A 93 -5.36 15.50 -12.74
CA GLY A 93 -4.15 16.21 -12.34
C GLY A 93 -3.03 15.28 -11.87
N PRO A 94 -1.83 15.83 -11.60
CA PRO A 94 -0.66 15.06 -11.16
C PRO A 94 -0.93 14.16 -9.96
N HIS A 95 -1.66 14.66 -8.94
CA HIS A 95 -1.97 13.89 -7.74
C HIS A 95 -2.79 12.62 -8.04
N LEU A 96 -3.84 12.73 -8.86
CA LEU A 96 -4.66 11.59 -9.25
C LEU A 96 -3.84 10.57 -10.06
N LEU A 97 -3.04 11.06 -11.01
CA LEU A 97 -2.19 10.21 -11.85
C LEU A 97 -1.16 9.44 -11.04
N VAL A 98 -0.48 10.11 -10.10
CA VAL A 98 0.47 9.46 -9.18
C VAL A 98 -0.25 8.43 -8.32
N GLY A 99 -1.41 8.76 -7.75
CA GLY A 99 -2.21 7.82 -6.96
C GLY A 99 -2.61 6.57 -7.75
N LEU A 100 -3.13 6.73 -8.97
CA LEU A 100 -3.49 5.61 -9.84
C LEU A 100 -2.27 4.77 -10.24
N GLY A 101 -1.15 5.42 -10.57
CA GLY A 101 0.10 4.74 -10.88
C GLY A 101 0.62 3.91 -9.71
N MET A 102 0.61 4.48 -8.50
CA MET A 102 0.98 3.76 -7.27
C MET A 102 0.07 2.56 -7.03
N THR A 103 -1.25 2.72 -7.15
CA THR A 103 -2.22 1.64 -6.97
C THR A 103 -1.98 0.50 -7.96
N ALA A 104 -1.73 0.83 -9.24
CA ALA A 104 -1.38 -0.16 -10.25
C ALA A 104 -0.09 -0.91 -9.90
N LEU A 105 0.98 -0.18 -9.55
CA LEU A 105 2.26 -0.78 -9.18
C LEU A 105 2.15 -1.71 -7.96
N ILE A 106 1.44 -1.28 -6.91
CA ILE A 106 1.25 -2.08 -5.69
C ILE A 106 0.41 -3.34 -6.00
N ALA A 107 -0.65 -3.21 -6.80
CA ALA A 107 -1.46 -4.35 -7.22
C ALA A 107 -0.66 -5.36 -8.05
N THR A 108 0.14 -4.88 -9.00
CA THR A 108 1.04 -5.72 -9.79
C THR A 108 2.10 -6.37 -8.92
N ALA A 109 2.75 -5.64 -8.01
CA ALA A 109 3.74 -6.21 -7.11
C ALA A 109 3.14 -7.32 -6.22
N ALA A 110 1.93 -7.09 -5.69
CA ALA A 110 1.24 -8.08 -4.87
C ALA A 110 0.86 -9.35 -5.68
N SER A 111 0.47 -9.20 -6.95
CA SER A 111 0.12 -10.33 -7.82
C SER A 111 1.31 -11.24 -8.16
N LEU A 112 2.55 -10.75 -7.99
CA LEU A 112 3.77 -11.54 -8.17
C LEU A 112 4.10 -12.47 -6.98
N THR A 113 3.36 -12.37 -5.87
CA THR A 113 3.57 -13.18 -4.67
C THR A 113 3.70 -14.69 -4.93
N PRO A 114 2.85 -15.33 -5.77
CA PRO A 114 2.99 -16.76 -6.06
C PRO A 114 4.35 -17.12 -6.68
N PHE A 115 4.91 -16.26 -7.53
CA PHE A 115 6.24 -16.46 -8.11
C PHE A 115 7.34 -16.27 -7.07
N MET A 116 7.21 -15.27 -6.19
CA MET A 116 8.13 -15.08 -5.07
C MET A 116 8.16 -16.29 -4.13
N GLN A 117 7.00 -16.88 -3.84
CA GLN A 117 6.89 -18.07 -2.99
C GLN A 117 7.53 -19.30 -3.63
N LYS A 118 7.48 -19.40 -4.96
CA LYS A 118 8.17 -20.44 -5.75
C LYS A 118 9.68 -20.23 -5.89
N GLY A 119 10.24 -19.15 -5.35
CA GLY A 119 11.69 -18.90 -5.39
C GLY A 119 12.18 -18.04 -6.55
N ASN A 120 11.29 -17.58 -7.44
CA ASN A 120 11.69 -16.76 -8.59
C ASN A 120 12.27 -15.42 -8.13
N MET A 121 13.54 -15.18 -8.46
CA MET A 121 14.27 -14.00 -8.00
C MET A 121 13.86 -12.71 -8.69
N TRP A 122 13.41 -12.77 -9.95
CA TRP A 122 12.95 -11.59 -10.71
C TRP A 122 11.61 -11.03 -10.22
N ALA A 123 10.82 -11.85 -9.49
CA ALA A 123 9.51 -11.47 -8.98
C ALA A 123 9.58 -10.75 -7.62
N ARG A 124 10.79 -10.61 -7.06
CA ARG A 124 11.08 -10.12 -5.70
C ARG A 124 11.75 -8.76 -5.73
#